data_AF-A0A1C5BID9-F1
#
_entry.id   AF-A0A1C5BID9-F1
#
_cell.length_a   1.000
_cell.length_b   1.000
_cell.length_c   1.000
_cell.angle_alpha   90.00
_cell.angle_beta   90.00
_cell.angle_gamma   90.00
#
_symmetry.space_group_name_H-M   'P 1'
#
loop_
_entity.id
_entity.type
_entity.pdbx_description
1 polymer ?
#
loop_
_entity_poly.entity_id
_entity_poly.type
_entity_poly.pdbx_seq_one_letter_code
_entity_poly.pdbx_strand_id
1 'polypeptide(L)'
;MKRISFTDAVRYAALLAAMIISFATQRDLAISHGVPVAVAPAVPVAIDLFMIWAVRTGRDVALSVAVAVSANVAGVLTTESLFAVDTWVSAGLHGVFPLTVWRMHRVESPAEPEPIKAPEGDWPPADLWADFEDSAPDDPPASPPTAEDIKAAMSVLESTHGRPVTGRMLAEHFAVSDRTGRRYLAMATP
;
A
#
# COMPACT_ATOMS: atom_id res chain seq x y z
N MET A 1 -11.92 -7.72 -26.22
CA MET A 1 -12.23 -6.35 -25.73
C MET A 1 -13.40 -6.44 -24.77
N LYS A 2 -13.20 -6.10 -23.49
CA LYS A 2 -14.26 -6.12 -22.48
C LYS A 2 -15.21 -4.95 -22.78
N ARG A 3 -16.51 -5.19 -22.97
CA ARG A 3 -17.49 -4.10 -23.18
C ARG A 3 -17.65 -3.36 -21.85
N ILE A 4 -17.32 -2.07 -21.84
CA ILE A 4 -17.55 -1.20 -20.68
C ILE A 4 -19.07 -1.09 -20.51
N SER A 5 -19.59 -1.41 -19.33
CA SER A 5 -21.01 -1.22 -19.03
C SER A 5 -21.33 0.27 -19.03
N PHE A 6 -22.56 0.67 -19.39
CA PHE A 6 -23.00 2.07 -19.28
C PHE A 6 -22.78 2.61 -17.86
N THR A 7 -23.04 1.79 -16.84
CA THR A 7 -22.79 2.12 -15.44
C THR A 7 -21.31 2.39 -15.16
N ASP A 8 -20.40 1.61 -15.76
CA ASP A 8 -18.97 1.82 -15.60
C ASP A 8 -18.54 3.13 -16.28
N ALA A 9 -19.08 3.43 -17.46
CA ALA A 9 -18.81 4.67 -18.16
C ALA A 9 -19.24 5.90 -17.34
N VAL A 10 -20.44 5.88 -16.76
CA VAL A 10 -20.93 6.95 -15.88
C VAL A 10 -20.06 7.09 -14.64
N ARG A 11 -19.64 5.98 -14.02
CA ARG A 11 -18.72 6.01 -12.86
C ARG A 11 -17.38 6.64 -13.21
N TYR A 12 -16.76 6.24 -14.32
CA TYR A 12 -15.48 6.82 -14.75
C TYR A 12 -15.62 8.29 -15.14
N ALA A 13 -16.73 8.69 -15.76
CA ALA A 13 -17.00 10.09 -16.06
C ALA A 13 -17.14 10.94 -14.79
N ALA A 14 -17.87 10.44 -13.78
CA ALA A 14 -17.99 11.12 -12.49
C ALA A 14 -16.64 11.25 -11.77
N LEU A 15 -15.81 10.20 -11.79
CA LEU A 15 -14.46 10.24 -11.24
C LEU A 15 -13.58 11.27 -11.97
N LEU A 16 -13.62 11.29 -13.29
CA LEU A 16 -12.87 12.26 -14.09
C LEU A 16 -13.31 13.70 -13.78
N ALA A 17 -14.62 13.95 -13.68
CA ALA A 17 -15.16 15.26 -13.34
C ALA A 17 -14.69 15.70 -11.94
N ALA A 18 -14.77 14.82 -10.94
CA ALA A 18 -14.27 15.11 -9.59
C ALA A 18 -12.76 15.41 -9.58
N MET A 19 -11.97 14.67 -10.37
CA MET A 19 -10.53 14.88 -10.50
C MET A 19 -10.20 16.24 -11.12
N ILE A 20 -10.92 16.65 -12.17
CA ILE A 20 -10.74 17.96 -12.82
C ILE A 20 -11.06 19.10 -11.84
N ILE A 21 -12.16 18.99 -11.10
CA ILE A 21 -12.56 19.99 -10.12
C ILE A 21 -11.49 20.11 -9.02
N SER A 22 -11.08 18.98 -8.43
CA SER A 22 -10.03 18.94 -7.40
C SER A 22 -8.72 19.55 -7.90
N PHE A 23 -8.32 19.22 -9.13
CA PHE A 23 -7.10 19.74 -9.76
C PHE A 23 -7.15 21.27 -9.90
N ALA A 24 -8.27 21.81 -10.40
CA ALA A 24 -8.44 23.25 -10.57
C ALA A 24 -8.37 23.98 -9.22
N THR A 25 -9.10 23.50 -8.22
CA THR A 25 -9.11 24.08 -6.86
C THR A 25 -7.72 24.12 -6.24
N GLN A 26 -6.97 23.02 -6.32
CA GLN A 26 -5.64 22.92 -5.74
C GLN A 26 -4.58 23.74 -6.50
N ARG A 27 -4.69 23.81 -7.84
CA ARG A 27 -3.83 24.68 -8.65
C ARG A 27 -4.06 26.14 -8.30
N ASP A 28 -5.33 26.57 -8.21
CA ASP A 28 -5.67 27.97 -7.95
C ASP A 28 -5.29 28.36 -6.52
N LEU A 29 -5.39 27.44 -5.56
CA LEU A 29 -4.82 27.59 -4.22
C LEU A 29 -3.30 27.80 -4.25
N ALA A 30 -2.58 27.03 -5.05
CA ALA A 30 -1.13 27.19 -5.18
C ALA A 30 -0.77 28.56 -5.76
N ILE A 31 -1.48 29.00 -6.79
CA ILE A 31 -1.28 30.31 -7.42
C ILE A 31 -1.56 31.45 -6.43
N SER A 32 -2.65 31.36 -5.65
CA SER A 32 -2.99 32.38 -4.65
C SER A 32 -1.94 32.50 -3.53
N HIS A 33 -1.18 31.43 -3.29
CA HIS A 33 -0.07 31.39 -2.33
C HIS A 33 1.31 31.65 -2.95
N GLY A 34 1.36 32.19 -4.18
CA GLY A 34 2.58 32.65 -4.82
C GLY A 34 3.38 31.57 -5.57
N VAL A 35 2.81 30.37 -5.76
CA VAL A 35 3.43 29.37 -6.64
C VAL A 35 3.32 29.84 -8.09
N PRO A 36 4.43 29.86 -8.87
CA PRO A 36 4.37 30.25 -10.27
C PRO A 36 3.38 29.40 -11.06
N VAL A 37 2.63 30.01 -11.99
CA VAL A 37 1.59 29.32 -12.79
C VAL A 37 2.12 28.08 -13.51
N ALA A 38 3.39 28.11 -13.95
CA ALA A 38 4.04 26.97 -14.60
C ALA A 38 4.26 25.77 -13.65
N VAL A 39 4.40 26.02 -12.34
CA VAL A 39 4.71 25.01 -11.31
C VAL A 39 3.46 24.64 -10.51
N ALA A 40 2.44 25.50 -10.45
CA ALA A 40 1.20 25.25 -9.72
C ALA A 40 0.52 23.89 -10.02
N PRO A 41 0.52 23.37 -11.27
CA PRO A 41 0.04 22.01 -11.56
C PRO A 41 0.75 20.88 -10.80
N ALA A 42 1.98 21.09 -10.32
CA ALA A 42 2.72 20.08 -9.57
C ALA A 42 2.10 19.81 -8.20
N VAL A 43 1.39 20.78 -7.61
CA VAL A 43 0.75 20.65 -6.30
C VAL A 43 -0.34 19.58 -6.29
N PRO A 44 -1.39 19.64 -7.15
CA PRO A 44 -2.40 18.58 -7.20
C PRO A 44 -1.79 17.23 -7.56
N VAL A 45 -0.84 17.19 -8.49
CA VAL A 45 -0.16 15.94 -8.88
C VAL A 45 0.59 15.30 -7.71
N ALA A 46 1.27 16.08 -6.88
CA ALA A 46 1.98 15.57 -5.71
C ALA A 46 1.01 14.96 -4.68
N ILE A 47 -0.13 15.61 -4.45
CA ILE A 47 -1.18 15.12 -3.55
C ILE A 47 -1.74 13.79 -4.07
N ASP A 48 -2.05 13.71 -5.37
CA ASP A 48 -2.58 12.50 -6.00
C ASP A 48 -1.57 11.34 -5.96
N LEU A 49 -0.28 11.61 -6.23
CA LEU A 49 0.77 10.60 -6.15
C LEU A 49 0.96 10.09 -4.71
N PHE A 50 0.87 10.98 -3.71
CA PHE A 50 0.91 10.58 -2.31
C PHE A 50 -0.28 9.70 -1.93
N MET A 51 -1.49 10.05 -2.38
CA MET A 51 -2.69 9.22 -2.20
C MET A 51 -2.53 7.84 -2.85
N ILE A 52 -2.08 7.79 -4.11
CA ILE A 52 -1.85 6.53 -4.83
C ILE A 52 -0.83 5.66 -4.09
N TRP A 53 0.28 6.26 -3.62
CA TRP A 53 1.29 5.56 -2.85
C TRP A 53 0.73 5.02 -1.52
N ALA A 54 -0.01 5.83 -0.78
CA ALA A 54 -0.61 5.47 0.50
C ALA A 54 -1.60 4.30 0.35
N VAL A 55 -2.48 4.38 -0.66
CA VAL A 55 -3.43 3.31 -1.00
C VAL A 55 -2.71 2.03 -1.41
N ARG A 56 -1.68 2.13 -2.27
CA ARG A 56 -0.95 0.95 -2.75
C ARG A 56 -0.15 0.24 -1.67
N THR A 57 0.35 0.99 -0.69
CA THR A 57 1.14 0.43 0.40
C THR A 57 0.29 0.02 1.60
N GLY A 58 -1.00 0.40 1.62
CA GLY A 58 -1.87 0.24 2.79
C GLY A 58 -1.41 1.06 4.00
N ARG A 59 -0.50 2.02 3.81
CA ARG A 59 0.07 2.86 4.87
C ARG A 59 -0.36 4.31 4.68
N ASP A 60 -0.58 5.00 5.79
CA ASP A 60 -0.87 6.45 5.80
C ASP A 60 -2.09 6.87 4.96
N VAL A 61 -3.01 5.95 4.69
CA VAL A 61 -4.21 6.21 3.88
C VAL A 61 -5.06 7.33 4.50
N ALA A 62 -5.28 7.28 5.82
CA ALA A 62 -6.04 8.31 6.52
C ALA A 62 -5.38 9.70 6.41
N LEU A 63 -4.04 9.76 6.47
CA LEU A 63 -3.28 10.99 6.32
C LEU A 63 -3.40 11.53 4.89
N SER A 64 -3.24 10.68 3.88
CA SER A 64 -3.39 11.09 2.48
C SER A 64 -4.77 11.64 2.16
N VAL A 65 -5.82 11.02 2.71
CA VAL A 65 -7.21 11.48 2.61
C VAL A 65 -7.38 12.83 3.31
N ALA A 66 -6.84 12.98 4.53
CA ALA A 66 -6.88 14.25 5.24
C ALA A 66 -6.19 15.37 4.44
N VAL A 67 -5.01 15.12 3.85
CA VAL A 67 -4.29 16.08 3.02
C VAL A 67 -5.13 16.49 1.80
N ALA A 68 -5.72 15.53 1.09
CA ALA A 68 -6.56 15.82 -0.08
C ALA A 68 -7.82 16.64 0.29
N VAL A 69 -8.49 16.30 1.40
CA VAL A 69 -9.63 17.06 1.92
C VAL A 69 -9.21 18.47 2.29
N SER A 70 -8.13 18.61 3.07
CA SER A 70 -7.63 19.90 3.53
C SER A 70 -7.25 20.82 2.37
N ALA A 71 -6.61 20.29 1.33
CA ALA A 71 -6.25 21.08 0.15
C ALA A 71 -7.48 21.58 -0.61
N ASN A 72 -8.52 20.74 -0.77
CA ASN A 72 -9.74 21.17 -1.43
C ASN A 72 -10.55 22.18 -0.60
N VAL A 73 -10.66 21.95 0.71
CA VAL A 73 -11.29 22.89 1.65
C VAL A 73 -10.55 24.22 1.62
N ALA A 74 -9.23 24.22 1.74
CA ALA A 74 -8.41 25.42 1.71
C ALA A 74 -8.58 26.19 0.39
N GLY A 75 -8.65 25.49 -0.75
CA GLY A 75 -8.92 26.12 -2.04
C GLY A 75 -10.24 26.87 -2.07
N VAL A 76 -11.34 26.23 -1.64
CA VAL A 76 -12.66 26.87 -1.56
C VAL A 76 -12.67 28.06 -0.61
N LEU A 77 -12.10 27.90 0.59
CA LEU A 77 -12.03 28.98 1.59
C LEU A 77 -11.18 30.16 1.13
N THR A 78 -10.27 29.96 0.17
CA THR A 78 -9.41 31.02 -0.37
C THR A 78 -10.12 31.79 -1.50
N THR A 79 -11.07 31.17 -2.19
CA THR A 79 -11.81 31.81 -3.29
C THR A 79 -13.08 32.53 -2.85
N GLU A 80 -13.64 32.17 -1.69
CA GLU A 80 -14.92 32.70 -1.19
C GLU A 80 -14.79 33.41 0.15
N SER A 81 -15.71 34.34 0.46
CA SER A 81 -15.70 35.01 1.76
C SER A 81 -16.06 34.02 2.88
N LEU A 82 -15.29 33.99 3.98
CA LEU A 82 -15.53 33.08 5.11
C LEU A 82 -16.90 33.26 5.80
N PHE A 83 -17.61 34.35 5.51
CA PHE A 83 -18.94 34.65 6.05
C PHE A 83 -20.09 34.14 5.17
N ALA A 84 -19.81 33.65 3.96
CA ALA A 84 -20.85 33.09 3.09
C ALA A 84 -21.15 31.63 3.49
N VAL A 85 -22.44 31.31 3.59
CA VAL A 85 -22.93 29.94 3.86
C VAL A 85 -22.46 28.99 2.77
N ASP A 86 -22.40 29.47 1.53
CA ASP A 86 -21.93 28.72 0.36
C ASP A 86 -20.48 28.23 0.54
N THR A 87 -19.61 29.03 1.15
CA THR A 87 -18.21 28.71 1.44
C THR A 87 -18.06 27.46 2.31
N TRP A 88 -18.87 27.37 3.37
CA TRP A 88 -18.82 26.23 4.30
C TRP A 88 -19.50 24.99 3.73
N VAL A 89 -20.59 25.15 2.98
CA VAL A 89 -21.26 24.06 2.26
C VAL A 89 -20.34 23.48 1.18
N SER A 90 -19.68 24.35 0.41
CA SER A 90 -18.72 23.97 -0.63
C SER A 90 -17.49 23.27 -0.05
N ALA A 91 -16.89 23.83 1.02
CA ALA A 91 -15.80 23.18 1.75
C ALA A 91 -16.20 21.78 2.27
N GLY A 92 -17.39 21.66 2.87
CA GLY A 92 -17.94 20.39 3.30
C GLY A 92 -18.08 19.39 2.14
N LEU A 93 -18.67 19.81 1.02
CA LEU A 93 -18.85 18.99 -0.18
C LEU A 93 -17.53 18.48 -0.75
N HIS A 94 -16.51 19.34 -0.78
CA HIS A 94 -15.17 18.99 -1.26
C HIS A 94 -14.45 17.98 -0.34
N GLY A 95 -14.80 17.94 0.94
CA GLY A 95 -14.33 16.91 1.88
C GLY A 95 -15.02 15.55 1.73
N VAL A 96 -16.21 15.50 1.14
CA VAL A 96 -16.95 14.24 0.94
C VAL A 96 -16.27 13.34 -0.08
N PHE A 97 -15.66 13.88 -1.14
CA PHE A 97 -15.07 13.03 -2.20
C PHE A 97 -13.92 12.15 -1.71
N PRO A 98 -12.90 12.68 -1.01
CA PRO A 98 -11.79 11.85 -0.53
C PRO A 98 -12.24 10.89 0.58
N LEU A 99 -13.17 11.30 1.45
CA LEU A 99 -13.74 10.44 2.48
C LEU A 99 -14.52 9.26 1.87
N THR A 100 -15.23 9.49 0.77
CA THR A 100 -15.96 8.44 0.05
C THR A 100 -15.00 7.43 -0.57
N VAL A 101 -13.91 7.90 -1.19
CA VAL A 101 -12.83 7.03 -1.70
C VAL A 101 -12.21 6.21 -0.58
N TRP A 102 -11.92 6.82 0.57
CA TRP A 102 -11.40 6.11 1.75
C TRP A 102 -12.36 5.02 2.24
N ARG A 103 -13.64 5.33 2.37
CA ARG A 103 -14.66 4.37 2.81
C ARG A 103 -14.78 3.19 1.85
N MET A 104 -14.73 3.43 0.54
CA MET A 104 -14.78 2.36 -0.46
C MET A 104 -13.54 1.45 -0.38
N HIS A 105 -12.36 2.01 -0.15
CA HIS A 105 -11.13 1.21 0.01
C HIS A 105 -11.06 0.42 1.32
N ARG A 106 -11.68 0.93 2.40
CA ARG A 106 -11.65 0.26 3.71
C ARG A 106 -12.50 -1.03 3.75
N VAL A 107 -13.49 -1.17 2.86
CA VAL A 107 -14.35 -2.37 2.79
C VAL A 107 -13.62 -3.57 2.18
N GLU A 108 -12.53 -3.34 1.43
CA GLU A 108 -11.76 -4.41 0.76
C GLU A 108 -10.52 -4.89 1.53
N SER A 109 -10.17 -4.24 2.66
CA SER A 109 -9.21 -4.85 3.58
C SER A 109 -9.90 -6.04 4.25
N PRO A 110 -9.41 -7.29 4.10
CA PRO A 110 -9.88 -8.37 4.95
C PRO A 110 -9.71 -7.89 6.38
N ALA A 111 -10.80 -7.97 7.16
CA ALA A 111 -10.79 -7.60 8.56
C ALA A 111 -9.51 -8.13 9.20
N GLU A 112 -8.75 -7.22 9.79
CA GLU A 112 -7.71 -7.61 10.75
C GLU A 112 -8.36 -8.66 11.65
N PRO A 113 -7.82 -9.90 11.71
CA PRO A 113 -8.46 -10.96 12.48
C PRO A 113 -8.68 -10.38 13.88
N GLU A 114 -9.93 -10.37 14.33
CA GLU A 114 -10.23 -9.88 15.67
C GLU A 114 -9.24 -10.56 16.61
N PRO A 115 -8.58 -9.80 17.52
CA PRO A 115 -7.75 -10.42 18.52
C PRO A 115 -8.63 -11.48 19.18
N ILE A 116 -8.26 -12.75 19.01
CA ILE A 116 -8.98 -13.87 19.60
C ILE A 116 -9.08 -13.50 21.07
N LYS A 117 -10.29 -13.15 21.52
CA LYS A 117 -10.56 -13.01 22.95
C LYS A 117 -10.24 -14.39 23.51
N ALA A 118 -9.11 -14.48 24.20
CA ALA A 118 -8.78 -15.65 24.98
C ALA A 118 -10.02 -15.95 25.84
N PRO A 119 -10.55 -17.18 25.83
CA PRO A 119 -11.67 -17.52 26.68
C PRO A 119 -11.30 -17.15 28.12
N GLU A 120 -12.07 -16.26 28.73
CA GLU A 120 -12.05 -16.07 30.18
C GLU A 120 -12.67 -17.33 30.79
N GLY A 121 -11.86 -18.35 31.00
CA GLY A 121 -12.33 -19.61 31.58
C GLY A 121 -11.33 -20.73 31.37
N ASP A 122 -10.69 -21.12 32.47
CA ASP A 122 -9.85 -22.31 32.66
C ASP A 122 -8.89 -22.64 31.52
N TRP A 123 -7.65 -22.19 31.70
CA TRP A 123 -6.52 -22.85 31.07
C TRP A 123 -6.62 -24.36 31.32
N PRO A 124 -6.44 -25.20 30.29
CA PRO A 124 -6.35 -26.64 30.49
C PRO A 124 -5.30 -26.95 31.57
N PRO A 125 -5.51 -27.98 32.41
CA PRO A 125 -4.52 -28.38 33.41
C PRO A 125 -3.13 -28.50 32.76
N ALA A 126 -2.09 -28.07 33.46
CA ALA A 126 -0.72 -28.01 32.95
C ALA A 126 -0.20 -29.33 32.35
N ASP A 127 -0.85 -30.45 32.69
CA ASP A 127 -0.62 -31.80 32.18
C ASP A 127 -0.96 -31.98 30.68
N LEU A 128 -1.87 -31.17 30.10
CA LEU A 128 -2.24 -31.26 28.69
C LEU A 128 -1.13 -30.83 27.72
N TRP A 129 -0.08 -30.18 28.21
CA TRP A 129 1.05 -29.72 27.40
C TRP A 129 2.27 -30.65 27.46
N ALA A 130 2.28 -31.62 28.38
CA ALA A 130 3.37 -32.59 28.49
C ALA A 130 3.52 -33.45 27.21
N ASP A 131 2.39 -33.81 26.59
CA ASP A 131 2.36 -34.61 25.36
C ASP A 131 2.85 -33.83 24.13
N PHE A 132 2.82 -32.49 24.17
CA PHE A 132 3.29 -31.62 23.09
C PHE A 132 4.79 -31.34 23.16
N GLU A 133 5.38 -31.28 24.36
CA GLU A 133 6.84 -31.16 24.52
C GLU A 133 7.56 -32.40 23.98
N ASP A 134 6.94 -33.58 24.08
CA ASP A 134 7.48 -34.85 23.56
C ASP A 134 7.22 -35.05 22.03
N SER A 135 6.43 -34.16 21.41
CA SER A 135 6.06 -34.23 19.99
C SER A 135 6.77 -33.18 19.12
N ALA A 136 7.57 -32.30 19.71
CA ALA A 136 8.41 -31.40 18.93
C ALA A 136 9.48 -32.25 18.20
N PRO A 137 9.56 -32.21 16.86
CA PRO A 137 10.68 -32.86 16.18
C PRO A 137 11.98 -32.24 16.69
N ASP A 138 12.89 -33.07 17.21
CA ASP A 138 14.25 -32.71 17.66
C ASP A 138 15.16 -32.20 16.51
N ASP A 139 14.57 -31.74 15.40
CA ASP A 139 15.31 -31.24 14.27
C ASP A 139 16.07 -29.98 14.70
N PRO A 140 17.41 -30.00 14.69
CA PRO A 140 18.19 -28.84 15.02
C PRO A 140 17.80 -27.69 14.07
N PRO A 141 17.80 -26.43 14.54
CA PRO A 141 17.50 -25.29 13.67
C PRO A 141 18.37 -25.36 12.42
N ALA A 142 17.72 -25.39 11.26
CA ALA A 142 18.40 -25.52 9.97
C ALA A 142 19.52 -24.48 9.88
N SER A 143 20.76 -24.95 9.89
CA SER A 143 21.93 -24.07 9.80
C SER A 143 21.92 -23.40 8.42
N PRO A 144 22.18 -22.08 8.35
CA PRO A 144 22.19 -21.39 7.07
C PRO A 144 23.25 -22.01 6.14
N PRO A 145 22.95 -22.16 4.83
CA PRO A 145 23.87 -22.77 3.88
C PRO A 145 25.16 -21.96 3.77
N THR A 146 26.28 -22.66 3.61
CA THR A 146 27.59 -22.01 3.45
C THR A 146 27.74 -21.40 2.05
N ALA A 147 28.75 -20.55 1.87
CA ALA A 147 29.06 -19.99 0.55
C ALA A 147 29.43 -21.06 -0.49
N GLU A 148 29.99 -22.20 -0.04
CA GLU A 148 30.32 -23.34 -0.90
C GLU A 148 29.06 -24.07 -1.37
N ASP A 149 28.10 -24.29 -0.46
CA ASP A 149 26.80 -24.89 -0.79
C ASP A 149 26.03 -24.04 -1.80
N ILE A 150 26.08 -22.71 -1.65
CA ILE A 150 25.44 -21.77 -2.58
C ILE A 150 26.09 -21.85 -3.97
N LYS A 151 27.43 -21.95 -4.05
CA LYS A 151 28.15 -22.10 -5.33
C LYS A 151 27.84 -23.42 -6.02
N ALA A 152 27.77 -24.51 -5.26
CA ALA A 152 27.37 -25.82 -5.77
C ALA A 152 25.95 -25.78 -6.35
N ALA A 153 24.99 -25.18 -5.61
CA ALA A 153 23.63 -24.98 -6.07
C ALA A 153 23.56 -24.11 -7.34
N MET A 154 24.38 -23.05 -7.44
CA MET A 154 24.47 -22.23 -8.64
C MET A 154 24.91 -23.04 -9.87
N SER A 155 25.95 -23.88 -9.73
CA SER A 155 26.42 -24.72 -10.84
C SER A 155 25.34 -25.67 -11.35
N VAL A 156 24.57 -26.28 -10.45
CA VAL A 156 23.46 -27.19 -10.80
C VAL A 156 22.32 -26.42 -11.47
N LEU A 157 21.96 -25.25 -10.93
CA LEU A 157 20.89 -24.42 -11.48
C LEU A 157 21.23 -23.88 -12.87
N GLU A 158 22.48 -23.48 -13.10
CA GLU A 158 22.97 -23.00 -14.38
C GLU A 158 22.96 -24.12 -15.44
N SER A 159 23.46 -25.32 -15.10
CA SER A 159 23.44 -26.47 -16.02
C SER A 159 22.01 -26.90 -16.36
N THR A 160 21.09 -26.81 -15.40
CA THR A 160 19.69 -27.22 -15.58
C THR A 160 18.90 -26.24 -16.47
N HIS A 161 19.16 -24.93 -16.34
CA HIS A 161 18.34 -23.91 -17.00
C HIS A 161 19.01 -23.30 -18.24
N GLY A 162 20.30 -23.56 -18.48
CA GLY A 162 21.04 -23.02 -19.63
C GLY A 162 21.14 -21.49 -19.63
N ARG A 163 21.02 -20.85 -18.46
CA ARG A 163 21.05 -19.39 -18.28
C ARG A 163 21.68 -19.02 -16.94
N PRO A 164 22.22 -17.79 -16.80
CA PRO A 164 22.76 -17.32 -15.53
C PRO A 164 21.75 -17.40 -14.38
N VAL A 165 22.22 -17.82 -13.21
CA VAL A 165 21.39 -18.00 -12.02
C VAL A 165 20.93 -16.65 -11.47
N THR A 166 19.65 -16.55 -11.15
CA THR A 166 19.07 -15.34 -10.53
C THR A 166 18.81 -15.57 -9.03
N GLY A 167 18.73 -14.49 -8.25
CA GLY A 167 18.44 -14.58 -6.81
C GLY A 167 17.11 -15.26 -6.51
N ARG A 168 16.12 -15.16 -7.41
CA ARG A 168 14.83 -15.87 -7.29
C ARG A 168 14.98 -17.38 -7.44
N MET A 169 15.84 -17.84 -8.36
CA MET A 169 16.10 -19.27 -8.52
C MET A 169 16.77 -19.88 -7.29
N LEU A 170 17.67 -19.12 -6.63
CA LEU A 170 18.25 -19.52 -5.35
C LEU A 170 17.22 -19.49 -4.21
N ALA A 171 16.30 -18.51 -4.22
CA ALA A 171 15.22 -18.45 -3.24
C ALA A 171 14.31 -19.69 -3.32
N GLU A 172 13.92 -20.07 -4.54
CA GLU A 172 13.12 -21.27 -4.81
C GLU A 172 13.87 -22.55 -4.39
N HIS A 173 15.17 -22.67 -4.70
CA HIS A 173 15.97 -23.85 -4.37
C HIS A 173 16.11 -24.08 -2.85
N PHE A 174 16.32 -23.01 -2.08
CA PHE A 174 16.49 -23.10 -0.62
C PHE A 174 15.19 -22.89 0.16
N ALA A 175 14.04 -22.76 -0.51
CA ALA A 175 12.74 -22.44 0.10
C ALA A 175 12.79 -21.19 1.02
N VAL A 176 13.51 -20.15 0.60
CA VAL A 176 13.66 -18.89 1.33
C VAL A 176 13.01 -17.72 0.58
N SER A 177 12.92 -16.56 1.24
CA SER A 177 12.42 -15.34 0.60
C SER A 177 13.31 -14.86 -0.56
N ASP A 178 12.72 -14.14 -1.53
CA ASP A 178 13.45 -13.48 -2.64
C ASP A 178 14.59 -12.58 -2.15
N ARG A 179 14.39 -11.91 -1.00
CA ARG A 179 15.44 -11.07 -0.39
C ARG A 179 16.63 -11.92 0.03
N THR A 180 16.38 -13.05 0.66
CA THR A 180 17.42 -13.99 1.10
C THR A 180 18.13 -14.60 -0.10
N GLY A 181 17.39 -15.00 -1.15
CA GLY A 181 17.99 -15.52 -2.38
C GLY A 181 18.90 -14.52 -3.11
N ARG A 182 18.53 -13.23 -3.16
CA ARG A 182 19.43 -12.16 -3.67
C ARG A 182 20.71 -12.02 -2.82
N ARG A 183 20.59 -12.16 -1.51
CA ARG A 183 21.76 -12.13 -0.60
C ARG A 183 22.66 -13.35 -0.82
N TYR A 184 22.10 -14.53 -1.07
CA TYR A 184 22.86 -15.73 -1.41
C TYR A 184 23.64 -15.54 -2.71
N LEU A 185 23.00 -15.00 -3.75
CA LEU A 185 23.66 -14.68 -5.01
C LEU A 185 24.86 -13.73 -4.82
N ALA A 186 24.70 -12.71 -3.98
CA ALA A 186 25.76 -11.74 -3.68
C ALA A 186 26.92 -12.35 -2.88
N MET A 187 26.70 -13.39 -2.08
CA MET A 187 27.78 -14.07 -1.35
C MET A 187 28.60 -15.02 -2.24
N ALA A 188 28.02 -15.49 -3.34
CA ALA A 188 28.66 -16.43 -4.26
C ALA A 188 29.38 -15.75 -5.44
N THR A 189 29.04 -14.48 -5.73
CA THR A 189 29.67 -13.67 -6.78
C THR A 189 30.76 -12.80 -6.14
N PRO A 190 32.04 -12.94 -6.53
CA PRO A 190 33.13 -12.11 -6.00
C PRO A 190 33.01 -10.63 -6.39
#